data_AF-A0A7Z8PA54-F1
#
_entry.id   AF-A0A7Z8PA54-F1
#
_cell.length_a   1.000
_cell.length_b   1.000
_cell.length_c   1.000
_cell.angle_alpha   90.00
_cell.angle_beta   90.00
_cell.angle_gamma   90.00
#
_symmetry.space_group_name_H-M   'P 1'
#
loop_
_entity.id
_entity.type
_entity.pdbx_description
1 polymer ?
#
loop_
_entity_poly.entity_id
_entity_poly.type
_entity_poly.pdbx_seq_one_letter_code
_entity_poly.pdbx_strand_id
1 'polypeptide(L)'
;MIACPTLYELPAEDRAAIAALDPALITAAQASASPAGGPPRGTTIAAVFEVTLDPVAEDGEAPSNEATQPEAKAPAGGGAPRRRRHIDRSQQWPAVGTRLVGDYLGERFEAEVIESPRLKSGRALKLLTQPVRGAVCNSMSKAMDLATLGERQRRGVKGKTGLPGSGWDFWKPAA
;
A
#
# COMPACT_ATOMS: atom_id res chain seq x y z
N MET A 1 -22.09 -11.60 32.59
CA MET A 1 -21.39 -12.84 32.18
C MET A 1 -21.07 -12.69 30.70
N ILE A 2 -19.83 -12.33 30.37
CA ILE A 2 -19.36 -12.15 28.98
C ILE A 2 -18.36 -13.27 28.74
N ALA A 3 -18.66 -14.13 27.76
CA ALA A 3 -17.85 -15.30 27.42
C ALA A 3 -16.52 -14.87 26.77
N CYS A 4 -15.41 -15.36 27.32
CA CYS A 4 -14.08 -15.23 26.73
C CYS A 4 -14.01 -16.01 25.41
N PRO A 5 -13.55 -15.40 24.30
CA PRO A 5 -13.25 -16.16 23.10
C PRO A 5 -11.98 -16.99 23.30
N THR A 6 -12.13 -18.28 23.08
CA THR A 6 -11.10 -19.33 23.10
C THR A 6 -9.93 -18.97 22.19
N LEU A 7 -8.72 -18.96 22.77
CA LEU A 7 -7.45 -18.91 22.05
C LEU A 7 -7.38 -20.09 21.07
N TYR A 8 -7.19 -19.80 19.79
CA TYR A 8 -6.80 -20.80 18.80
C TYR A 8 -5.44 -21.40 19.21
N GLU A 9 -5.44 -22.71 19.47
CA GLU A 9 -4.23 -23.52 19.62
C GLU A 9 -3.42 -23.47 18.32
N LEU A 10 -2.21 -22.89 18.40
CA LEU A 10 -1.20 -22.98 17.36
C LEU A 10 -0.60 -24.41 17.34
N PRO A 11 -0.36 -24.99 16.15
CA PRO A 11 0.24 -26.31 16.02
C PRO A 11 1.63 -26.38 16.67
N ALA A 12 1.93 -27.51 17.31
CA ALA A 12 3.07 -27.70 18.22
C ALA A 12 4.47 -27.56 17.59
N GLU A 13 4.54 -27.40 16.27
CA GLU A 13 5.79 -27.50 15.49
C GLU A 13 6.60 -26.19 15.48
N ASP A 14 5.95 -25.04 15.76
CA ASP A 14 6.61 -23.71 15.81
C ASP A 14 7.17 -23.33 17.20
N ARG A 15 6.97 -24.15 18.23
CA ARG A 15 7.48 -23.87 19.59
C ARG A 15 8.98 -24.09 19.75
N ALA A 16 9.63 -24.80 18.83
CA ALA A 16 11.04 -25.18 18.96
C ALA A 16 12.04 -24.12 18.46
N ALA A 17 11.60 -23.08 17.72
CA ALA A 17 12.50 -22.10 17.11
C ALA A 17 12.78 -20.85 17.98
N ILE A 18 12.08 -20.67 19.11
CA ILE A 18 12.18 -19.47 19.98
C ILE A 18 12.95 -19.78 21.29
N ALA A 19 13.54 -20.96 21.42
CA ALA A 19 14.27 -21.36 22.64
C ALA A 19 15.79 -21.04 22.61
N ALA A 20 16.28 -20.29 21.62
CA ALA A 20 17.70 -19.97 21.45
C ALA A 20 18.01 -18.46 21.46
N LEU A 21 17.12 -17.65 22.03
CA LEU A 21 17.39 -16.23 22.27
C LEU A 21 17.61 -15.99 23.77
N ASP A 22 18.83 -15.58 24.06
CA ASP A 22 19.44 -15.29 25.34
C ASP A 22 18.55 -14.42 26.25
N PRO A 23 18.18 -14.87 27.49
CA PRO A 23 17.30 -14.13 28.38
C PRO A 23 17.94 -12.89 29.03
N ALA A 24 19.22 -12.59 28.77
CA ALA A 24 19.95 -11.52 29.45
C ALA A 24 19.63 -10.07 28.98
N LEU A 25 18.82 -9.87 27.92
CA LEU A 25 18.54 -8.54 27.35
C LEU A 25 17.16 -7.95 27.70
N ILE A 26 16.30 -8.66 28.41
CA ILE A 26 14.95 -8.18 28.80
C ILE A 26 14.96 -7.69 30.25
N THR A 27 15.92 -6.82 30.61
CA THR A 27 15.96 -6.17 31.93
C THR A 27 16.49 -4.74 31.77
N ALA A 28 15.73 -3.87 31.09
CA ALA A 28 16.03 -2.43 31.07
C ALA A 28 14.84 -1.51 30.71
N ALA A 29 13.59 -1.96 30.84
CA ALA A 29 12.44 -1.09 30.52
C ALA A 29 11.24 -1.32 31.45
N GLN A 30 11.48 -1.31 32.76
CA GLN A 30 10.44 -1.08 33.76
C GLN A 30 10.99 -0.15 34.85
N ALA A 31 10.85 1.15 34.66
CA ALA A 31 10.86 2.13 35.74
C ALA A 31 10.35 3.49 35.22
N SER A 32 9.03 3.70 35.26
CA SER A 32 8.43 4.97 35.71
C SER A 32 6.91 4.88 35.59
N ALA A 33 6.29 4.24 36.58
CA ALA A 33 4.91 4.53 36.92
C ALA A 33 4.94 5.55 38.06
N SER A 34 4.27 6.70 37.90
CA SER A 34 3.44 7.23 38.98
C SER A 34 2.36 8.20 38.52
N PRO A 35 1.24 8.27 39.26
CA PRO A 35 -0.08 8.65 38.75
C PRO A 35 -0.60 9.95 39.38
N ALA A 36 -1.43 10.70 38.67
CA ALA A 36 -2.49 11.54 39.25
C ALA A 36 -3.28 12.25 38.15
N GLY A 37 -4.61 12.10 38.14
CA GLY A 37 -5.49 13.07 37.48
C GLY A 37 -6.64 12.46 36.67
N GLY A 38 -7.74 12.16 37.36
CA GLY A 38 -9.15 12.41 36.99
C GLY A 38 -9.69 12.20 35.55
N PRO A 39 -10.86 11.55 35.39
CA PRO A 39 -11.49 11.35 34.08
C PRO A 39 -12.27 12.59 33.61
N PRO A 40 -12.47 12.71 32.28
CA PRO A 40 -13.83 12.95 31.84
C PRO A 40 -14.26 12.03 30.69
N ARG A 41 -15.41 11.39 30.95
CA ARG A 41 -16.57 11.19 30.05
C ARG A 41 -16.33 11.52 28.57
N GLY A 42 -16.44 10.50 27.72
CA GLY A 42 -16.47 10.69 26.28
C GLY A 42 -16.64 9.38 25.50
N THR A 43 -17.85 8.82 25.58
CA THR A 43 -18.56 8.11 24.50
C THR A 43 -17.78 7.10 23.64
N THR A 44 -17.97 5.83 24.00
CA THR A 44 -17.91 4.65 23.13
C THR A 44 -18.72 4.84 21.85
N ILE A 45 -18.12 4.60 20.68
CA ILE A 45 -18.85 4.03 19.54
C ILE A 45 -17.95 2.97 18.88
N ALA A 46 -18.16 1.72 19.28
CA ALA A 46 -17.75 0.56 18.49
C ALA A 46 -18.85 0.35 17.43
N ALA A 47 -18.55 0.62 16.16
CA ALA A 47 -19.41 0.23 15.06
C ALA A 47 -18.97 -1.18 14.62
N VAL A 48 -19.68 -2.19 15.12
CA VAL A 48 -19.68 -3.55 14.56
C VAL A 48 -20.67 -3.51 13.38
N PHE A 49 -20.17 -3.67 12.16
CA PHE A 49 -21.01 -3.86 10.98
C PHE A 49 -21.27 -5.36 10.83
N GLU A 50 -22.49 -5.80 11.12
CA GLU A 50 -22.99 -7.10 10.66
C GLU A 50 -23.32 -7.00 9.17
N VAL A 51 -22.66 -7.81 8.36
CA VAL A 51 -23.01 -8.01 6.95
C VAL A 51 -23.83 -9.29 6.87
N THR A 52 -25.15 -9.14 6.82
CA THR A 52 -26.08 -10.21 6.46
C THR A 52 -26.06 -10.37 4.94
N LEU A 53 -25.59 -11.51 4.45
CA LEU A 53 -25.73 -11.92 3.05
C LEU A 53 -26.96 -12.82 2.96
N ASP A 54 -28.03 -12.31 2.38
CA ASP A 54 -29.19 -13.11 1.98
C ASP A 54 -28.81 -14.05 0.81
N PRO A 55 -29.23 -15.32 0.84
CA PRO A 55 -28.98 -16.24 -0.26
C PRO A 55 -29.85 -15.92 -1.47
N VAL A 56 -29.19 -15.80 -2.63
CA VAL A 56 -29.78 -15.76 -3.97
C VAL A 56 -30.65 -17.00 -4.18
N ALA A 57 -31.95 -16.78 -4.33
CA ALA A 57 -32.88 -17.69 -4.98
C ALA A 57 -33.07 -17.21 -6.42
N GLU A 58 -32.80 -18.11 -7.37
CA GLU A 58 -33.24 -17.99 -8.75
C GLU A 58 -34.76 -18.00 -8.83
N ASP A 59 -35.37 -17.17 -9.68
CA ASP A 59 -36.14 -17.60 -10.86
C ASP A 59 -36.78 -16.38 -11.55
N GLY A 60 -36.90 -16.43 -12.87
CA GLY A 60 -38.10 -15.94 -13.55
C GLY A 60 -38.32 -14.43 -13.77
N GLU A 61 -38.36 -14.11 -15.07
CA GLU A 61 -39.37 -13.22 -15.68
C GLU A 61 -39.05 -11.71 -15.80
N ALA A 62 -39.02 -11.28 -17.06
CA ALA A 62 -38.92 -9.90 -17.47
C ALA A 62 -40.17 -9.10 -17.05
N PRO A 63 -40.01 -7.78 -16.83
CA PRO A 63 -40.88 -6.89 -17.56
C PRO A 63 -40.14 -5.73 -18.22
N SER A 64 -40.56 -5.47 -19.47
CA SER A 64 -40.42 -4.20 -20.15
C SER A 64 -40.80 -3.04 -19.23
N ASN A 65 -39.93 -2.05 -19.12
CA ASN A 65 -40.31 -0.70 -18.73
C ASN A 65 -39.59 0.30 -19.64
N GLU A 66 -40.34 0.70 -20.64
CA GLU A 66 -40.16 1.93 -21.42
C GLU A 66 -40.39 3.11 -20.47
N ALA A 67 -39.33 3.83 -20.11
CA ALA A 67 -39.42 5.09 -19.38
C ALA A 67 -38.21 5.99 -19.70
N THR A 68 -38.41 6.85 -20.69
CA THR A 68 -37.93 8.24 -20.75
C THR A 68 -36.46 8.48 -20.38
N GLN A 69 -35.61 8.55 -21.40
CA GLN A 69 -34.32 9.24 -21.30
C GLN A 69 -34.58 10.74 -21.08
N PRO A 70 -34.09 11.36 -19.99
CA PRO A 70 -33.70 12.76 -20.06
C PRO A 70 -32.36 12.82 -20.80
N GLU A 71 -32.38 13.44 -21.98
CA GLU A 71 -31.18 13.90 -22.70
C GLU A 71 -30.30 14.73 -21.74
N ALA A 72 -29.32 14.08 -21.13
CA ALA A 72 -28.22 14.75 -20.46
C ALA A 72 -27.32 15.31 -21.55
N LYS A 73 -27.62 16.57 -21.94
CA LYS A 73 -26.78 17.50 -22.68
C LYS A 73 -25.29 17.23 -22.43
N ALA A 74 -24.64 16.62 -23.41
CA ALA A 74 -23.20 16.39 -23.40
C ALA A 74 -22.48 17.72 -23.13
N PRO A 75 -21.53 17.80 -22.17
CA PRO A 75 -20.64 18.94 -22.15
C PRO A 75 -19.82 18.91 -23.42
N ALA A 76 -20.04 19.91 -24.28
CA ALA A 76 -19.17 20.28 -25.39
C ALA A 76 -17.82 20.74 -24.84
N GLY A 77 -17.06 19.81 -24.27
CA GLY A 77 -15.68 20.00 -23.88
C GLY A 77 -14.82 19.73 -25.09
N GLY A 78 -14.43 20.78 -25.82
CA GLY A 78 -13.33 20.77 -26.77
C GLY A 78 -12.04 20.40 -26.04
N GLY A 79 -11.86 19.11 -25.76
CA GLY A 79 -10.65 18.56 -25.19
C GLY A 79 -9.58 18.58 -26.27
N ALA A 80 -8.76 19.63 -26.28
CA ALA A 80 -7.55 19.68 -27.09
C ALA A 80 -6.83 18.32 -26.98
N PRO A 81 -6.39 17.72 -28.10
CA PRO A 81 -5.77 16.41 -28.08
C PRO A 81 -4.61 16.46 -27.10
N ARG A 82 -4.74 15.73 -25.98
CA ARG A 82 -3.66 15.55 -25.01
C ARG A 82 -2.47 15.04 -25.81
N ARG A 83 -1.49 15.90 -26.09
CA ARG A 83 -0.23 15.53 -26.74
C ARG A 83 0.29 14.34 -25.95
N ARG A 84 0.18 13.15 -26.52
CA ARG A 84 0.82 11.95 -25.99
C ARG A 84 2.29 12.28 -26.04
N ARG A 85 2.87 12.66 -24.90
CA ARG A 85 4.31 12.89 -24.81
C ARG A 85 4.96 11.61 -25.29
N HIS A 86 5.78 11.74 -26.34
CA HIS A 86 6.59 10.64 -26.82
C HIS A 86 7.49 10.23 -25.65
N ILE A 87 7.15 9.13 -24.99
CA ILE A 87 8.01 8.53 -23.97
C ILE A 87 9.13 7.88 -24.76
N ASP A 88 10.34 8.41 -24.62
CA ASP A 88 11.53 7.84 -25.21
C ASP A 88 11.64 6.38 -24.75
N ARG A 89 11.45 5.44 -25.68
CA ARG A 89 11.45 4.00 -25.39
C ARG A 89 12.85 3.43 -25.15
N SER A 90 13.88 4.29 -25.18
CA SER A 90 15.28 3.95 -24.95
C SER A 90 15.60 3.72 -23.46
N GLN A 91 14.64 3.93 -22.55
CA GLN A 91 14.82 3.60 -21.13
C GLN A 91 14.84 2.09 -20.92
N GLN A 92 16.04 1.52 -21.03
CA GLN A 92 16.32 0.12 -20.78
C GLN A 92 16.29 -0.14 -19.28
N TRP A 93 15.60 -1.22 -18.89
CA TRP A 93 15.60 -1.67 -17.50
C TRP A 93 17.02 -2.00 -17.03
N PRO A 94 17.40 -1.64 -15.79
CA PRO A 94 18.63 -2.13 -15.16
C PRO A 94 18.60 -3.67 -15.06
N ALA A 95 19.78 -4.27 -14.86
CA ALA A 95 19.90 -5.71 -14.72
C ALA A 95 19.10 -6.24 -13.51
N VAL A 96 18.70 -7.50 -13.56
CA VAL A 96 18.08 -8.17 -12.40
C VAL A 96 19.14 -8.26 -11.29
N GLY A 97 18.73 -8.05 -10.03
CA GLY A 97 19.60 -7.93 -8.86
C GLY A 97 20.20 -6.54 -8.67
N THR A 98 20.03 -5.61 -9.62
CA THR A 98 20.49 -4.23 -9.43
C THR A 98 19.66 -3.56 -8.32
N ARG A 99 20.34 -3.07 -7.29
CA ARG A 99 19.74 -2.19 -6.28
C ARG A 99 19.62 -0.78 -6.83
N LEU A 100 18.44 -0.21 -6.65
CA LEU A 100 18.12 1.14 -7.01
C LEU A 100 17.82 1.95 -5.75
N VAL A 101 18.25 3.19 -5.78
CA VAL A 101 18.07 4.17 -4.72
C VAL A 101 17.37 5.38 -5.30
N GLY A 102 16.40 5.92 -4.57
CA GLY A 102 15.79 7.20 -4.89
C GLY A 102 15.65 8.02 -3.62
N ASP A 103 15.93 9.32 -3.73
CA ASP A 103 15.82 10.24 -2.61
C ASP A 103 14.57 11.11 -2.77
N TYR A 104 13.78 11.23 -1.71
CA TYR A 104 12.61 12.10 -1.66
C TYR A 104 12.60 12.88 -0.35
N LEU A 105 12.70 14.21 -0.44
CA LEU A 105 12.66 15.13 0.71
C LEU A 105 13.65 14.77 1.84
N GLY A 106 14.82 14.27 1.48
CA GLY A 106 15.88 13.87 2.41
C GLY A 106 15.74 12.44 2.95
N GLU A 107 14.69 11.72 2.59
CA GLU A 107 14.52 10.30 2.90
C GLU A 107 14.99 9.44 1.71
N ARG A 108 15.74 8.38 2.03
CA ARG A 108 16.32 7.46 1.04
C ARG A 108 15.46 6.22 0.91
N PHE A 109 15.04 5.92 -0.30
CA PHE A 109 14.24 4.75 -0.66
C PHE A 109 15.07 3.79 -1.49
N GLU A 110 14.92 2.51 -1.21
CA GLU A 110 15.66 1.44 -1.86
C GLU A 110 14.68 0.46 -2.50
N ALA A 111 15.05 -0.02 -3.68
CA ALA A 111 14.35 -1.04 -4.42
C ALA A 111 15.35 -1.98 -5.09
N GLU A 112 14.92 -3.19 -5.39
CA GLU A 112 15.71 -4.18 -6.13
C GLU A 112 14.96 -4.57 -7.40
N VAL A 113 15.69 -4.64 -8.51
CA VAL A 113 15.13 -5.17 -9.76
C VAL A 113 15.07 -6.68 -9.64
N ILE A 114 13.86 -7.24 -9.67
CA ILE A 114 13.63 -8.68 -9.64
C ILE A 114 13.15 -9.17 -11.00
N GLU A 115 13.40 -10.44 -11.29
CA GLU A 115 12.81 -11.11 -12.44
C GLU A 115 11.30 -11.34 -12.21
N SER A 116 10.51 -11.13 -13.25
CA SER A 116 9.07 -11.39 -13.21
C SER A 116 8.59 -11.90 -14.58
N PRO A 117 8.55 -13.23 -14.79
CA PRO A 117 8.20 -13.82 -16.10
C PRO A 117 6.73 -13.58 -16.48
N ARG A 118 5.90 -13.12 -15.54
CA ARG A 118 4.48 -12.79 -15.79
C ARG A 118 4.29 -11.43 -16.48
N LEU A 119 5.32 -10.58 -16.52
CA LEU A 119 5.26 -9.25 -17.10
C LEU A 119 5.91 -9.22 -18.49
N LYS A 120 5.39 -8.38 -19.38
CA LYS A 120 5.96 -8.18 -20.73
C LYS A 120 7.41 -7.68 -20.70
N SER A 121 7.80 -6.96 -19.64
CA SER A 121 9.18 -6.49 -19.43
C SER A 121 10.11 -7.58 -18.90
N GLY A 122 9.57 -8.70 -18.41
CA GLY A 122 10.33 -9.73 -17.69
C GLY A 122 10.88 -9.28 -16.33
N ARG A 123 10.62 -8.02 -15.91
CA ARG A 123 11.25 -7.37 -14.75
C ARG A 123 10.26 -6.55 -13.95
N ALA A 124 10.46 -6.53 -12.63
CA ALA A 124 9.70 -5.75 -11.66
C ALA A 124 10.65 -5.12 -10.62
N LEU A 125 10.13 -4.20 -9.82
CA LEU A 125 10.84 -3.65 -8.66
C LEU A 125 10.25 -4.18 -7.37
N LYS A 126 11.09 -4.69 -6.47
CA LYS A 126 10.75 -5.00 -5.10
C LYS A 126 11.24 -3.88 -4.19
N LEU A 127 10.34 -3.20 -3.49
CA LEU A 127 10.71 -2.16 -2.54
C LEU A 127 11.36 -2.80 -1.30
N LEU A 128 12.50 -2.25 -0.87
CA LEU A 128 13.26 -2.72 0.30
C LEU A 128 13.01 -1.86 1.54
N THR A 129 12.63 -0.60 1.36
CA THR A 129 12.39 0.36 2.45
C THR A 129 10.98 0.27 3.02
N GLN A 130 10.84 0.51 4.33
CA GLN A 130 9.56 0.67 5.01
C GLN A 130 8.89 2.00 4.63
N PRO A 131 7.56 2.11 4.60
CA PRO A 131 6.54 1.19 5.14
C PRO A 131 6.06 0.11 4.16
N VAL A 132 6.48 0.16 2.90
CA VAL A 132 5.99 -0.73 1.82
C VAL A 132 7.01 -1.83 1.47
N ARG A 133 7.81 -2.25 2.45
CA ARG A 133 8.86 -3.26 2.25
C ARG A 133 8.24 -4.56 1.74
N GLY A 134 8.83 -5.09 0.67
CA GLY A 134 8.37 -6.30 -0.01
C GLY A 134 7.33 -6.07 -1.10
N ALA A 135 6.79 -4.85 -1.26
CA ALA A 135 5.86 -4.56 -2.35
C ALA A 135 6.55 -4.69 -3.71
N VAL A 136 5.91 -5.43 -4.63
CA VAL A 136 6.42 -5.65 -5.99
C VAL A 136 5.63 -4.80 -6.98
N CYS A 137 6.34 -4.00 -7.77
CA CYS A 137 5.77 -3.07 -8.72
C CYS A 137 6.22 -3.38 -10.15
N ASN A 138 5.27 -3.34 -11.09
CA ASN A 138 5.52 -3.58 -12.51
C ASN A 138 6.07 -2.35 -13.26
N SER A 139 6.21 -1.19 -12.60
CA SER A 139 6.77 0.02 -13.21
C SER A 139 7.56 0.85 -12.20
N MET A 140 8.59 1.55 -12.70
CA MET A 140 9.41 2.50 -11.95
C MET A 140 8.56 3.58 -11.27
N SER A 141 7.62 4.18 -12.01
CA SER A 141 6.77 5.26 -11.48
C SER A 141 5.82 4.77 -10.39
N LYS A 142 5.27 3.54 -10.52
CA LYS A 142 4.41 2.95 -9.49
C LYS A 142 5.20 2.60 -8.23
N ALA A 143 6.43 2.08 -8.40
CA ALA A 143 7.34 1.84 -7.29
C ALA A 143 7.67 3.13 -6.55
N MET A 144 7.99 4.21 -7.27
CA MET A 144 8.25 5.53 -6.71
C MET A 144 7.02 6.05 -5.94
N ASP A 145 5.84 6.03 -6.57
CA ASP A 145 4.61 6.50 -5.93
C ASP A 145 4.29 5.71 -4.65
N LEU A 146 4.49 4.39 -4.64
CA LEU A 146 4.29 3.58 -3.44
C LEU A 146 5.34 3.82 -2.37
N ALA A 147 6.62 3.90 -2.75
CA ALA A 147 7.72 4.16 -1.82
C ALA A 147 7.50 5.48 -1.07
N THR A 148 7.14 6.56 -1.78
CA THR A 148 6.95 7.87 -1.17
C THR A 148 5.55 8.10 -0.60
N LEU A 149 4.61 7.15 -0.73
CA LEU A 149 3.22 7.34 -0.29
C LEU A 149 3.15 7.62 1.21
N GLY A 150 3.82 6.81 2.03
CA GLY A 150 3.83 6.97 3.48
C GLY A 150 4.42 8.31 3.91
N GLU A 151 5.52 8.73 3.29
CA GLU A 151 6.17 10.00 3.62
C GLU A 151 5.35 11.21 3.18
N ARG A 152 4.70 11.14 2.01
CA ARG A 152 3.75 12.17 1.57
C ARG A 152 2.59 12.34 2.55
N GLN A 153 2.02 11.23 3.01
CA GLN A 153 0.93 11.24 3.99
C GLN A 153 1.39 11.83 5.32
N ARG A 154 2.55 11.40 5.83
CA ARG A 154 3.14 11.89 7.08
C ARG A 154 3.37 13.41 7.06
N ARG A 155 3.86 13.95 5.95
CA ARG A 155 4.14 15.39 5.80
C ARG A 155 2.94 16.22 5.34
N GLY A 156 1.79 15.60 5.05
CA GLY A 156 0.61 16.28 4.53
C GLY A 156 0.80 16.90 3.15
N VAL A 157 1.77 16.42 2.36
CA VAL A 157 2.02 16.93 1.01
C VAL A 157 0.96 16.37 0.06
N LYS A 158 0.14 17.27 -0.49
CA LYS A 158 -0.88 16.89 -1.48
C LYS A 158 -0.23 16.66 -2.85
N GLY A 159 -0.49 15.51 -3.46
CA GLY A 159 -0.12 15.20 -4.83
C GLY A 159 1.34 14.75 -5.02
N LYS A 160 1.98 15.20 -6.11
CA LYS A 160 3.33 14.80 -6.52
C LYS A 160 4.38 15.90 -6.30
N THR A 161 4.11 16.82 -5.38
CA THR A 161 5.05 17.92 -5.07
C THR A 161 6.39 17.34 -4.58
N GLY A 162 7.48 17.78 -5.21
CA GLY A 162 8.84 17.31 -4.94
C GLY A 162 9.22 15.97 -5.57
N LEU A 163 8.30 15.26 -6.24
CA LEU A 163 8.63 14.06 -7.00
C LEU A 163 9.04 14.42 -8.43
N PRO A 164 10.02 13.71 -9.01
CA PRO A 164 10.32 13.85 -10.42
C PRO A 164 9.13 13.41 -11.27
N GLY A 165 9.08 13.93 -12.51
CA GLY A 165 7.99 13.64 -13.44
C GLY A 165 7.92 12.17 -13.89
N SER A 166 9.02 11.42 -13.78
CA SER A 166 9.10 10.00 -14.10
C SER A 166 9.82 9.20 -13.01
N GLY A 167 9.42 7.95 -12.81
CA GLY A 167 10.14 7.06 -11.90
C GLY A 167 11.57 6.73 -12.36
N TRP A 168 11.89 6.90 -13.65
CA TRP A 168 13.25 6.65 -14.16
C TRP A 168 14.24 7.71 -13.70
N ASP A 169 13.78 8.94 -13.49
CA ASP A 169 14.62 10.00 -12.95
C ASP A 169 14.84 9.84 -11.45
N PHE A 170 13.85 9.25 -10.76
CA PHE A 170 13.87 8.97 -9.33
C PHE A 170 14.85 7.86 -8.97
N TRP A 171 14.77 6.72 -9.65
CA TRP A 171 15.56 5.55 -9.32
C TRP A 171 16.93 5.60 -9.99
N LYS A 172 18.00 5.61 -9.18
CA LYS A 172 19.39 5.53 -9.62
C LYS A 172 20.01 4.21 -9.17
N PRO A 173 20.88 3.57 -9.98
CA PRO A 173 21.67 2.45 -9.51
C PRO A 173 22.44 2.83 -8.23
N ALA A 174 22.38 1.99 -7.21
CA ALA A 174 23.26 2.11 -6.07
C ALA A 174 24.70 1.93 -6.58
N ALA A 175 25.54 2.95 -6.37
CA ALA A 175 26.98 2.85 -6.61
C ALA A 175 27.66 1.98 -5.55
#